data_AF-A0A022GFX0-F1
#
_entry.id   AF-A0A022GFX0-F1
#
_cell.length_a   1.000
_cell.length_b   1.000
_cell.length_c   1.000
_cell.angle_alpha   90.00
_cell.angle_beta   90.00
_cell.angle_gamma   90.00
#
_symmetry.space_group_name_H-M   'P 1'
#
loop_
_entity.id
_entity.type
_entity.pdbx_description
1 polymer ?
#
loop_
_entity_poly.entity_id
_entity_poly.type
_entity_poly.pdbx_seq_one_letter_code
_entity_poly.pdbx_strand_id
1 'polypeptide(L)'
;MNYQFEWTPVLSQLDRFAEGAAMTLALSFGSILLGTVIGTAGAIAAAFGGPWLQRATRAYVEAIRNTPFLIQLFIIFFGLPTVGLQIDAVTAAVIAMTVNLGAYSTEIIRAGLQAVHRSQLEAAAALGMTRWQLIRHVALVPAFEKVYPALTSQFTLMMLTSSVVSTISVEELTAVASQVDSQTFRTFESYILVMFIYIGLALLLRAMFGLIGNLVFKRRRVVARARKLARTARVVPVAQTDLTAAVAGSAK
;
A
#
# COMPACT_ATOMS: atom_id res chain seq x y z
N MET A 1 10.76 -13.13 39.46
CA MET A 1 10.57 -11.75 38.96
C MET A 1 9.11 -11.60 38.58
N ASN A 2 8.31 -10.90 39.39
CA ASN A 2 6.91 -10.63 39.07
C ASN A 2 6.84 -9.23 38.48
N TYR A 3 6.76 -9.13 37.16
CA TYR A 3 6.54 -7.86 36.49
C TYR A 3 5.11 -7.38 36.79
N GLN A 4 4.96 -6.14 37.24
CA GLN A 4 3.67 -5.51 37.49
C GLN A 4 3.45 -4.41 36.45
N PHE A 5 2.33 -4.50 35.73
CA PHE A 5 1.96 -3.53 34.71
C PHE A 5 1.47 -2.23 35.35
N GLU A 6 2.03 -1.11 34.91
CA GLU A 6 1.63 0.23 35.34
C GLU A 6 1.43 1.13 34.12
N TRP A 7 0.16 1.33 33.76
CA TRP A 7 -0.21 2.03 32.54
C TRP A 7 -0.27 3.55 32.68
N THR A 8 -0.48 4.07 33.89
CA THR A 8 -0.69 5.51 34.13
C THR A 8 0.44 6.39 33.57
N PRO A 9 1.74 6.08 33.75
CA PRO A 9 2.83 6.91 33.21
C PRO A 9 2.88 6.97 31.68
N VAL A 10 2.41 5.92 31.01
CA VAL A 10 2.36 5.84 29.55
C VAL A 10 1.09 6.51 29.01
N LEU A 11 -0.06 6.25 29.64
CA LEU A 11 -1.34 6.84 29.26
C LEU A 11 -1.40 8.36 29.51
N SER A 12 -0.59 8.90 30.42
CA SER A 12 -0.45 10.36 30.56
C SER A 12 0.26 11.03 29.38
N GLN A 13 0.86 10.25 28.47
CA GLN A 13 1.61 10.75 27.31
C GLN A 13 0.85 10.53 25.98
N LEU A 14 -0.47 10.30 26.03
CA LEU A 14 -1.28 10.01 24.83
C LEU A 14 -1.19 11.08 23.75
N ASP A 15 -1.05 12.35 24.14
CA ASP A 15 -0.90 13.46 23.19
C ASP A 15 0.35 13.30 22.32
N ARG A 16 1.48 12.90 22.92
CA ARG A 16 2.73 12.63 22.18
C ARG A 16 2.58 11.43 21.25
N PHE A 17 1.87 10.39 21.67
CA PHE A 17 1.59 9.25 20.79
C PHE A 17 0.69 9.64 19.62
N ALA A 18 -0.27 10.56 19.81
CA ALA A 18 -1.10 11.10 18.74
C ALA A 18 -0.27 11.94 17.75
N GLU A 19 0.67 12.76 18.23
CA GLU A 19 1.61 13.51 17.40
C GLU A 19 2.52 12.58 16.59
N GLY A 20 3.10 11.56 17.23
CA GLY A 20 3.91 10.55 16.56
C GLY A 20 3.12 9.78 15.51
N ALA A 21 1.86 9.42 15.79
CA ALA A 21 0.96 8.79 14.83
C ALA A 21 0.64 9.72 13.64
N ALA A 22 0.43 11.01 13.89
CA ALA A 22 0.21 12.00 12.84
C ALA A 22 1.46 12.16 11.95
N MET A 23 2.66 12.18 12.53
CA MET A 23 3.92 12.21 11.80
C MET A 23 4.10 10.94 10.95
N THR A 24 3.87 9.76 11.52
CA THR A 24 3.86 8.48 10.78
C THR A 24 2.94 8.54 9.57
N LEU A 25 1.72 9.06 9.72
CA LEU A 25 0.77 9.21 8.62
C LEU A 25 1.23 10.24 7.59
N ALA A 26 1.78 11.38 8.02
CA ALA A 26 2.27 12.43 7.12
C ALA A 26 3.41 11.92 6.22
N LEU A 27 4.40 11.25 6.81
CA LEU A 27 5.49 10.59 6.08
C LEU A 27 4.93 9.56 5.10
N SER A 28 4.03 8.69 5.59
CA SER A 28 3.43 7.63 4.78
C SER A 28 2.67 8.20 3.58
N PHE A 29 1.77 9.17 3.77
CA PHE A 29 0.99 9.75 2.69
C PHE A 29 1.86 10.51 1.70
N GLY A 30 2.83 11.29 2.17
CA GLY A 30 3.78 12.00 1.32
C GLY A 30 4.55 11.03 0.41
N SER A 31 5.12 9.98 0.99
CA SER A 31 5.86 8.97 0.23
C SER A 31 4.96 8.09 -0.64
N ILE A 32 3.72 7.80 -0.23
CA ILE A 32 2.74 7.07 -1.06
C ILE A 32 2.40 7.86 -2.30
N LEU A 33 2.16 9.16 -2.18
CA LEU A 33 1.83 10.00 -3.32
C LEU A 33 2.99 10.04 -4.32
N LEU A 34 4.19 10.41 -3.85
CA LEU A 34 5.37 10.52 -4.69
C LEU A 34 5.83 9.16 -5.23
N GLY A 35 5.84 8.13 -4.38
CA GLY A 35 6.20 6.76 -4.75
C GLY A 35 5.23 6.16 -5.77
N THR A 36 3.94 6.49 -5.72
CA THR A 36 2.98 6.07 -6.75
C THR A 36 3.24 6.76 -8.08
N VAL A 37 3.61 8.05 -8.08
CA VAL A 37 3.99 8.78 -9.30
C VAL A 37 5.23 8.14 -9.94
N ILE A 38 6.29 7.92 -9.15
CA ILE A 38 7.51 7.24 -9.61
C ILE A 38 7.19 5.83 -10.09
N GLY A 39 6.39 5.08 -9.34
CA GLY A 39 5.96 3.72 -9.69
C GLY A 39 5.22 3.66 -11.01
N THR A 40 4.32 4.61 -11.26
CA THR A 40 3.55 4.71 -12.51
C THR A 40 4.47 5.03 -13.68
N ALA A 41 5.32 6.05 -13.53
CA ALA A 41 6.27 6.45 -14.56
C ALA A 41 7.24 5.30 -14.89
N GLY A 42 7.79 4.65 -13.86
CA GLY A 42 8.65 3.48 -13.99
C GLY A 42 7.96 2.32 -14.70
N ALA A 43 6.71 2.01 -14.35
CA ALA A 43 5.97 0.92 -14.98
C ALA A 43 5.70 1.19 -16.47
N ILE A 44 5.34 2.43 -16.83
CA ILE A 44 5.16 2.85 -18.23
C ILE A 44 6.49 2.77 -18.98
N ALA A 45 7.57 3.28 -18.39
CA ALA A 45 8.92 3.23 -18.92
C ALA A 45 9.38 1.78 -19.18
N ALA A 46 9.11 0.86 -18.24
CA ALA A 46 9.47 -0.54 -18.36
C ALA A 46 8.62 -1.31 -19.40
N ALA A 47 7.34 -0.95 -19.57
CA ALA A 47 6.42 -1.64 -20.48
C ALA A 47 6.46 -1.10 -21.91
N PHE A 48 6.62 0.22 -22.07
CA PHE A 48 6.48 0.90 -23.35
C PHE A 48 7.70 1.74 -23.72
N GLY A 49 8.70 1.90 -22.85
CA GLY A 49 9.91 2.68 -23.15
C GLY A 49 10.85 2.00 -24.15
N GLY A 50 11.87 2.73 -24.60
CA GLY A 50 12.96 2.16 -25.41
C GLY A 50 13.87 1.22 -24.59
N PRO A 51 14.76 0.45 -25.24
CA PRO A 51 15.56 -0.58 -24.56
C PRO A 51 16.46 -0.02 -23.44
N TRP A 52 17.01 1.18 -23.62
CA TRP A 52 17.82 1.84 -22.59
C TRP A 52 17.00 2.22 -21.36
N LEU A 53 15.83 2.82 -21.57
CA LEU A 53 14.93 3.21 -20.48
C LEU A 53 14.43 1.98 -19.72
N GLN A 54 14.09 0.90 -20.43
CA GLN A 54 13.70 -0.38 -19.81
C GLN A 54 14.82 -0.96 -18.94
N ARG A 55 16.08 -0.95 -19.42
CA ARG A 55 17.23 -1.41 -18.64
C ARG A 55 17.47 -0.54 -17.41
N ALA A 56 17.43 0.79 -17.57
CA ALA A 56 17.60 1.73 -16.46
C ALA A 56 16.53 1.52 -15.37
N THR A 57 15.26 1.38 -15.76
CA THR A 57 14.18 1.11 -14.81
C THR A 57 14.36 -0.25 -14.12
N ARG A 58 14.77 -1.30 -14.85
CA ARG A 58 15.04 -2.61 -14.24
C ARG A 58 16.19 -2.54 -13.24
N ALA A 59 17.30 -1.89 -13.60
CA ALA A 59 18.45 -1.73 -12.71
C ALA A 59 18.07 -0.97 -11.43
N TYR A 60 17.31 0.13 -11.55
CA TYR A 60 16.76 0.85 -10.40
C TYR A 60 15.89 -0.05 -9.51
N VAL A 61 14.92 -0.75 -10.10
CA VAL A 61 14.00 -1.63 -9.35
C VAL A 61 14.75 -2.76 -8.66
N GLU A 62 15.70 -3.37 -9.35
CA GLU A 62 16.51 -4.49 -8.84
C GLU A 62 17.40 -4.04 -7.68
N ALA A 63 18.14 -2.94 -7.84
CA ALA A 63 19.00 -2.40 -6.78
C ALA A 63 18.22 -2.06 -5.51
N ILE A 64 17.08 -1.37 -5.66
CA ILE A 64 16.28 -0.92 -4.52
C ILE A 64 15.55 -2.07 -3.82
N ARG A 65 15.03 -3.05 -4.58
CA ARG A 65 14.32 -4.19 -3.96
C ARG A 65 15.26 -5.22 -3.34
N ASN A 66 16.52 -5.27 -3.78
CA ASN A 66 17.53 -6.19 -3.25
C ASN A 66 18.43 -5.56 -2.17
N THR A 67 18.17 -4.31 -1.76
CA THR A 67 18.92 -3.63 -0.69
C THR A 67 18.00 -3.37 0.50
N PRO A 68 18.43 -3.59 1.76
CA PRO A 68 17.62 -3.28 2.93
C PRO A 68 17.24 -1.79 2.99
N PHE A 69 15.99 -1.49 3.36
CA PHE A 69 15.50 -0.10 3.45
C PHE A 69 16.33 0.76 4.42
N LEU A 70 16.70 0.22 5.58
CA LEU A 70 17.52 0.93 6.56
C LEU A 70 18.87 1.41 5.97
N ILE A 71 19.50 0.59 5.14
CA ILE A 71 20.76 0.96 4.47
C ILE A 71 20.52 2.08 3.45
N GLN A 72 19.42 2.02 2.69
CA GLN A 72 19.05 3.10 1.76
C GLN A 72 18.81 4.42 2.49
N LEU A 73 18.11 4.36 3.64
CA LEU A 73 17.86 5.52 4.49
C LEU A 73 19.17 6.15 4.97
N PHE A 74 20.11 5.35 5.47
CA PHE A 74 21.41 5.84 5.94
C PHE A 74 22.26 6.44 4.82
N ILE A 75 22.29 5.82 3.63
CA ILE A 75 23.01 6.39 2.48
C ILE A 75 22.44 7.76 2.12
N ILE A 76 21.12 7.92 2.15
CA ILE A 76 20.48 9.21 1.83
C ILE A 76 20.78 10.23 2.93
N PHE A 77 20.56 9.88 4.19
CA PHE A 77 20.69 10.83 5.31
C PHE A 77 22.14 11.21 5.61
N PHE A 78 23.06 10.24 5.66
CA PHE A 78 24.47 10.50 5.97
C PHE A 78 25.33 10.74 4.72
N GLY A 79 24.96 10.19 3.57
CA GLY A 79 25.75 10.31 2.34
C GLY A 79 25.52 11.63 1.59
N LEU A 80 24.29 12.14 1.48
CA LEU A 80 24.01 13.41 0.77
C LEU A 80 24.77 14.63 1.34
N PRO A 81 24.92 14.78 2.68
CA PRO A 81 25.74 15.85 3.24
C PRO A 81 27.20 15.80 2.77
N THR A 82 27.77 14.62 2.50
CA THR A 82 29.17 14.50 2.02
C THR A 82 29.41 15.08 0.64
N VAL A 83 28.35 15.22 -0.17
CA VAL A 83 28.39 15.88 -1.50
C VAL A 83 27.85 17.32 -1.46
N GLY A 84 27.70 17.89 -0.27
CA GLY A 84 27.26 19.28 -0.06
C GLY A 84 25.75 19.48 0.00
N LEU A 85 24.94 18.42 -0.02
CA LEU A 85 23.49 18.49 0.08
C LEU A 85 23.02 18.20 1.50
N GLN A 86 22.86 19.26 2.29
CA GLN A 86 22.29 19.16 3.64
C GLN A 86 20.77 19.12 3.57
N ILE A 87 20.20 18.04 4.08
CA ILE A 87 18.75 17.84 4.19
C ILE A 87 18.41 17.44 5.62
N ASP A 88 17.25 17.87 6.09
CA ASP A 88 16.74 17.46 7.40
C ASP A 88 16.30 15.98 7.38
N ALA A 89 16.13 15.40 8.57
CA ALA A 89 15.81 13.98 8.74
C ALA A 89 14.43 13.60 8.15
N VAL A 90 13.44 14.50 8.21
CA VAL A 90 12.10 14.28 7.66
C VAL A 90 12.18 14.24 6.14
N THR A 91 12.88 15.18 5.53
CA THR A 91 13.11 15.20 4.08
C THR A 91 13.87 13.95 3.62
N ALA A 92 14.93 13.54 4.33
CA ALA A 92 15.66 12.32 4.03
C ALA A 92 14.77 11.07 4.12
N ALA A 93 13.95 10.97 5.16
CA ALA A 93 12.97 9.90 5.32
C ALA A 93 11.97 9.85 4.15
N VAL A 94 11.37 10.99 3.78
CA VAL A 94 10.42 11.07 2.67
C VAL A 94 11.08 10.64 1.36
N ILE A 95 12.31 11.08 1.08
CA ILE A 95 13.05 10.69 -0.12
C ILE A 95 13.32 9.19 -0.11
N ALA A 96 13.87 8.64 0.97
CA ALA A 96 14.19 7.22 1.08
C ALA A 96 12.94 6.34 0.91
N MET A 97 11.86 6.68 1.61
CA MET A 97 10.58 5.98 1.52
C MET A 97 9.96 6.10 0.12
N THR A 98 10.06 7.26 -0.53
CA THR A 98 9.58 7.50 -1.89
C THR A 98 10.34 6.65 -2.91
N VAL A 99 11.68 6.63 -2.82
CA VAL A 99 12.55 5.83 -3.69
C VAL A 99 12.27 4.35 -3.50
N ASN A 100 12.12 3.90 -2.25
CA ASN A 100 11.80 2.51 -1.96
C ASN A 100 10.42 2.13 -2.50
N LEU A 101 9.38 2.87 -2.13
CA LEU A 101 8.02 2.60 -2.56
C LEU A 101 7.85 2.72 -4.07
N GLY A 102 8.56 3.63 -4.73
CA GLY A 102 8.58 3.80 -6.18
C GLY A 102 9.04 2.55 -6.91
N ALA A 103 10.08 1.86 -6.41
CA ALA A 103 10.58 0.63 -7.00
C ALA A 103 9.58 -0.52 -6.85
N TYR A 104 9.02 -0.71 -5.65
CA TYR A 104 7.99 -1.73 -5.41
C TYR A 104 6.71 -1.45 -6.22
N SER A 105 6.27 -0.19 -6.27
CA SER A 105 5.09 0.23 -7.04
C SER A 105 5.30 0.06 -8.55
N THR A 106 6.51 0.35 -9.04
CA THR A 106 6.90 0.08 -10.44
C THR A 106 6.65 -1.37 -10.80
N GLU A 107 7.13 -2.30 -9.97
CA GLU A 107 6.99 -3.72 -10.27
C GLU A 107 5.53 -4.19 -10.18
N ILE A 108 4.80 -3.73 -9.15
CA ILE A 108 3.39 -4.07 -8.97
C ILE A 108 2.57 -3.61 -10.19
N ILE A 109 2.74 -2.35 -10.62
CA ILE A 109 2.01 -1.78 -11.76
C ILE A 109 2.46 -2.44 -13.07
N ARG A 110 3.75 -2.71 -13.24
CA ARG A 110 4.30 -3.43 -14.41
C ARG A 110 3.69 -4.82 -14.55
N ALA A 111 3.57 -5.57 -13.46
CA ALA A 111 2.89 -6.87 -13.45
C ALA A 111 1.40 -6.75 -13.83
N GLY A 112 0.75 -5.65 -13.42
CA GLY A 112 -0.60 -5.30 -13.87
C GLY A 112 -0.70 -5.04 -15.36
N LEU A 113 0.26 -4.31 -15.92
CA LEU A 113 0.32 -4.01 -17.36
C LEU A 113 0.56 -5.27 -18.19
N GLN A 114 1.40 -6.20 -17.72
CA GLN A 114 1.65 -7.47 -18.40
C GLN A 114 0.42 -8.39 -18.45
N ALA A 115 -0.55 -8.16 -17.57
CA ALA A 115 -1.81 -8.89 -17.55
C ALA A 115 -2.82 -8.41 -18.61
N VAL A 116 -2.54 -7.31 -19.32
CA VAL A 116 -3.38 -6.80 -20.42
C VAL A 116 -3.06 -7.61 -21.67
N HIS A 117 -4.09 -8.23 -22.27
CA HIS A 117 -3.90 -9.05 -23.46
C HIS A 117 -3.42 -8.20 -24.64
N ARG A 118 -2.44 -8.73 -25.39
CA ARG A 118 -1.88 -8.08 -26.58
C ARG A 118 -2.96 -7.72 -27.62
N SER A 119 -3.98 -8.57 -27.78
CA SER A 119 -5.13 -8.31 -28.66
C SER A 119 -5.91 -7.04 -28.31
N GLN A 120 -5.96 -6.65 -27.03
CA GLN A 120 -6.59 -5.38 -26.63
C GLN A 120 -5.77 -4.17 -27.09
N LEU A 121 -4.44 -4.28 -27.05
CA LEU A 121 -3.53 -3.24 -27.52
C LEU A 121 -3.57 -3.13 -29.05
N GLU A 122 -3.62 -4.26 -29.75
CA GLU A 122 -3.73 -4.30 -31.22
C GLU A 122 -5.08 -3.79 -31.71
N ALA A 123 -6.18 -4.16 -31.04
CA ALA A 123 -7.51 -3.62 -31.35
C ALA A 123 -7.59 -2.11 -31.13
N ALA A 124 -7.00 -1.61 -30.03
CA ALA A 124 -6.92 -0.17 -29.76
C ALA A 124 -6.14 0.58 -30.85
N ALA A 125 -5.03 0.01 -31.30
CA ALA A 125 -4.24 0.57 -32.40
C ALA A 125 -5.03 0.56 -33.73
N ALA A 126 -5.76 -0.52 -34.02
CA ALA A 126 -6.62 -0.64 -35.21
C ALA A 126 -7.77 0.39 -35.23
N LEU A 127 -8.25 0.82 -34.06
CA LEU A 127 -9.22 1.90 -33.92
C LEU A 127 -8.61 3.31 -34.02
N GLY A 128 -7.33 3.43 -34.38
CA GLY A 128 -6.64 4.71 -34.57
C GLY A 128 -6.27 5.43 -33.27
N MET A 129 -6.24 4.74 -32.13
CA MET A 129 -5.83 5.36 -30.87
C MET A 129 -4.34 5.73 -30.92
N THR A 130 -4.02 6.97 -30.50
CA THR A 130 -2.64 7.39 -30.31
C THR A 130 -1.98 6.57 -29.19
N ARG A 131 -0.65 6.50 -29.20
CA ARG A 131 0.13 5.77 -28.18
C ARG A 131 -0.24 6.17 -26.75
N TRP A 132 -0.44 7.47 -26.49
CA TRP A 132 -0.84 7.95 -25.17
C TRP A 132 -2.28 7.57 -24.80
N GLN A 133 -3.20 7.59 -25.75
CA GLN A 133 -4.57 7.13 -25.52
C GLN A 133 -4.61 5.63 -25.19
N LEU A 134 -3.86 4.82 -25.94
CA LEU A 134 -3.73 3.37 -25.71
C LEU A 134 -3.12 3.08 -24.34
N ILE A 135 -1.99 3.73 -23.99
CA ILE A 135 -1.36 3.54 -22.68
C ILE A 135 -2.33 3.92 -21.56
N ARG A 136 -2.94 5.10 -21.62
CA ARG A 136 -3.80 5.60 -20.54
C ARG A 136 -5.08 4.78 -20.38
N HIS A 137 -5.84 4.59 -21.45
CA HIS A 137 -7.21 4.08 -21.37
C HIS A 137 -7.30 2.55 -21.47
N VAL A 138 -6.41 1.92 -22.23
CA VAL A 138 -6.49 0.47 -22.53
C VAL A 138 -5.56 -0.33 -21.63
N ALA A 139 -4.35 0.18 -21.38
CA ALA A 139 -3.38 -0.52 -20.56
C ALA A 139 -3.43 -0.11 -19.08
N LEU A 140 -3.22 1.18 -18.79
CA LEU A 140 -2.89 1.68 -17.46
C LEU A 140 -4.08 1.64 -16.50
N VAL A 141 -5.24 2.20 -16.89
CA VAL A 141 -6.42 2.22 -16.02
C VAL A 141 -6.87 0.81 -15.63
N PRO A 142 -7.01 -0.17 -16.56
CA PRO A 142 -7.36 -1.54 -16.19
C PRO A 142 -6.27 -2.24 -15.36
N ALA A 143 -4.99 -2.01 -15.67
CA ALA A 143 -3.88 -2.56 -14.90
C ALA A 143 -3.92 -2.07 -13.44
N PHE A 144 -4.12 -0.77 -13.23
CA PHE A 144 -4.26 -0.17 -11.90
C PHE A 144 -5.41 -0.78 -11.10
N GLU A 145 -6.59 -0.95 -11.71
CA GLU A 145 -7.73 -1.58 -11.04
C GLU A 145 -7.41 -3.01 -10.58
N LYS A 146 -6.67 -3.75 -11.41
CA LYS A 146 -6.26 -5.13 -11.12
C LYS A 146 -5.27 -5.19 -9.95
N VAL A 147 -4.27 -4.32 -9.93
CA VAL A 147 -3.18 -4.36 -8.93
C VAL A 147 -3.44 -3.52 -7.69
N TYR A 148 -4.56 -2.79 -7.64
CA TYR A 148 -4.92 -1.94 -6.52
C TYR A 148 -4.78 -2.60 -5.13
N PRO A 149 -5.20 -3.87 -4.89
CA PRO A 149 -5.00 -4.52 -3.59
C PRO A 149 -3.54 -4.69 -3.21
N ALA A 150 -2.70 -5.02 -4.19
CA ALA A 150 -1.26 -5.18 -3.97
C ALA A 150 -0.63 -3.83 -3.63
N LEU A 151 -1.04 -2.75 -4.33
CA LEU A 151 -0.62 -1.38 -3.99
C LEU A 151 -1.06 -0.98 -2.57
N THR A 152 -2.32 -1.20 -2.20
CA THR A 152 -2.81 -0.92 -0.84
C THR A 152 -2.05 -1.70 0.23
N SER A 153 -1.71 -2.97 -0.05
CA SER A 153 -0.87 -3.77 0.84
C SER A 153 0.53 -3.18 0.97
N GLN A 154 1.13 -2.77 -0.15
CA GLN A 154 2.45 -2.15 -0.16
C GLN A 154 2.47 -0.79 0.56
N PHE A 155 1.41 0.01 0.42
CA PHE A 155 1.24 1.28 1.13
C PHE A 155 1.13 1.06 2.64
N THR A 156 0.38 0.04 3.06
CA THR A 156 0.30 -0.34 4.48
C THR A 156 1.66 -0.80 4.99
N LEU A 157 2.38 -1.60 4.21
CA LEU A 157 3.72 -2.05 4.58
C LEU A 157 4.69 -0.87 4.71
N MET A 158 4.66 0.08 3.77
CA MET A 158 5.49 1.29 3.86
C MET A 158 5.19 2.11 5.12
N MET A 159 3.93 2.22 5.52
CA MET A 159 3.55 2.87 6.77
C MET A 159 4.12 2.15 7.99
N LEU A 160 4.14 0.82 8.00
CA LEU A 160 4.77 0.04 9.08
C LEU A 160 6.30 0.17 9.05
N THR A 161 6.90 0.17 7.87
CA THR A 161 8.35 0.33 7.66
C THR A 161 8.83 1.74 8.02
N SER A 162 7.95 2.74 8.05
CA SER A 162 8.29 4.10 8.49
C SER A 162 8.85 4.15 9.93
N SER A 163 8.55 3.16 10.78
CA SER A 163 9.15 3.04 12.12
C SER A 163 10.68 3.06 12.11
N VAL A 164 11.29 2.57 11.02
CA VAL A 164 12.73 2.54 10.82
C VAL A 164 13.32 3.95 10.75
N VAL A 165 12.54 4.96 10.37
CA VAL A 165 13.06 6.34 10.26
C VAL A 165 13.35 6.98 11.62
N SER A 166 12.85 6.41 12.72
CA SER A 166 13.26 6.79 14.08
C SER A 166 14.77 6.66 14.31
N THR A 167 15.46 5.78 13.57
CA THR A 167 16.91 5.60 13.71
C THR A 167 17.72 6.82 13.25
N ILE A 168 17.11 7.73 12.48
CA ILE A 168 17.71 9.01 12.09
C ILE A 168 17.04 10.19 12.83
N SER A 169 16.46 9.92 14.00
CA SER A 169 15.83 10.91 14.88
C SER A 169 14.60 11.62 14.31
N VAL A 170 13.87 10.97 13.40
CA VAL A 170 12.52 11.45 13.03
C VAL A 170 11.55 11.08 14.15
N GLU A 171 10.84 12.08 14.67
CA GLU A 171 9.87 11.92 15.77
C GLU A 171 8.53 11.33 15.31
N GLU A 172 8.58 10.11 14.80
CA GLU A 172 7.38 9.32 14.49
C GLU A 172 6.97 8.41 15.68
N LEU A 173 5.92 7.61 15.51
CA LEU A 173 5.32 6.83 16.58
C LEU A 173 6.29 5.90 17.34
N THR A 174 7.23 5.24 16.68
CA THR A 174 8.25 4.40 17.36
C THR A 174 9.27 5.24 18.11
N ALA A 175 9.66 6.41 17.58
CA ALA A 175 10.52 7.35 18.29
C ALA A 175 9.87 7.84 19.59
N VAL A 176 8.57 8.18 19.56
CA VAL A 176 7.81 8.56 20.76
C VAL A 176 7.79 7.44 21.78
N ALA A 177 7.60 6.19 21.35
CA ALA A 177 7.65 5.02 22.23
C ALA A 177 8.98 4.91 22.99
N SER A 178 10.09 5.06 22.26
CA SER A 178 11.44 5.02 22.81
C SER A 178 11.70 6.17 23.80
N GLN A 179 11.23 7.38 23.47
CA GLN A 179 11.32 8.52 24.37
C GLN A 179 10.52 8.31 25.66
N VAL A 180 9.27 7.82 25.58
CA VAL A 180 8.44 7.52 26.77
C VAL A 180 9.05 6.39 27.59
N ASP A 181 9.59 5.35 26.94
CA ASP A 181 10.28 4.26 27.61
C ASP A 181 11.51 4.77 28.39
N SER A 182 12.36 5.58 27.77
CA SER A 182 13.54 6.15 28.45
C SER A 182 13.21 7.06 29.65
N GLN A 183 12.00 7.64 29.68
CA GLN A 183 11.55 8.54 30.74
C GLN A 183 10.83 7.79 31.88
N THR A 184 10.05 6.76 31.53
CA THR A 184 9.16 6.06 32.47
C THR A 184 9.67 4.67 32.87
N PHE A 185 10.63 4.13 32.12
CA PHE A 185 11.14 2.75 32.20
C PHE A 185 10.03 1.69 32.05
N ARG A 186 8.96 2.04 31.31
CA ARG A 186 7.79 1.19 31.05
C ARG A 186 7.80 0.67 29.60
N THR A 187 8.76 -0.20 29.33
CA THR A 187 9.00 -0.76 27.99
C THR A 187 7.81 -1.56 27.47
N PHE A 188 7.27 -2.49 28.26
CA PHE A 188 6.17 -3.34 27.81
C PHE A 188 4.91 -2.54 27.52
N GLU A 189 4.50 -1.64 28.42
CA GLU A 189 3.31 -0.80 28.25
C GLU A 189 3.45 0.13 27.04
N SER A 190 4.62 0.76 26.86
CA SER A 190 4.88 1.67 25.74
C SER A 190 4.79 0.95 24.39
N TYR A 191 5.47 -0.18 24.24
CA TYR A 191 5.47 -0.92 22.97
C TYR A 191 4.16 -1.70 22.72
N ILE A 192 3.44 -2.15 23.76
CA ILE A 192 2.09 -2.71 23.60
C ILE A 192 1.11 -1.64 23.10
N LEU A 193 1.16 -0.43 23.68
CA LEU A 193 0.33 0.69 23.23
C LEU A 193 0.63 1.02 21.75
N VAL A 194 1.90 1.16 21.40
CA VAL A 194 2.34 1.45 20.02
C VAL A 194 1.95 0.35 19.05
N MET A 195 2.02 -0.93 19.45
CA MET A 195 1.52 -2.06 18.66
C MET A 195 0.02 -1.87 18.32
N PHE A 196 -0.81 -1.54 19.31
CA PHE A 196 -2.24 -1.30 19.07
C PHE A 196 -2.49 -0.07 18.19
N ILE A 197 -1.71 1.01 18.37
CA ILE A 197 -1.81 2.19 17.52
C ILE A 197 -1.42 1.84 16.08
N TYR A 198 -0.32 1.13 15.84
CA TYR A 198 0.05 0.68 14.48
C TYR A 198 -1.00 -0.23 13.84
N ILE A 199 -1.61 -1.13 14.60
CA ILE A 199 -2.76 -1.94 14.12
C ILE A 199 -3.92 -1.02 13.73
N GLY A 200 -4.28 -0.05 14.58
CA GLY A 200 -5.32 0.93 14.31
C GLY A 200 -5.04 1.74 13.04
N LEU A 201 -3.83 2.27 12.89
CA LEU A 201 -3.39 3.01 11.71
C LEU A 201 -3.42 2.14 10.44
N ALA A 202 -2.97 0.89 10.52
CA ALA A 202 -3.00 -0.04 9.39
C ALA A 202 -4.44 -0.37 8.97
N LEU A 203 -5.35 -0.59 9.92
CA LEU A 203 -6.77 -0.82 9.64
C LEU A 203 -7.43 0.43 9.05
N LEU A 204 -7.15 1.61 9.61
CA LEU A 204 -7.63 2.90 9.11
C LEU A 204 -7.19 3.11 7.66
N LEU A 205 -5.89 2.95 7.38
CA LEU A 205 -5.32 3.14 6.06
C LEU A 205 -5.90 2.16 5.04
N ARG A 206 -6.05 0.87 5.42
CA ARG A 206 -6.71 -0.14 4.58
C ARG A 206 -8.18 0.18 4.33
N ALA A 207 -8.91 0.64 5.34
CA ALA A 207 -10.30 1.05 5.18
C ALA A 207 -10.43 2.25 4.24
N MET A 208 -9.59 3.28 4.42
CA MET A 208 -9.53 4.44 3.55
C MET A 208 -9.26 4.06 2.09
N PHE A 209 -8.21 3.28 1.82
CA PHE A 209 -7.93 2.82 0.46
C PHE A 209 -9.03 1.88 -0.06
N GLY A 210 -9.64 1.06 0.78
CA GLY A 210 -10.80 0.25 0.41
C GLY A 210 -11.98 1.11 -0.07
N LEU A 211 -12.29 2.20 0.64
CA LEU A 211 -13.32 3.16 0.27
C LEU A 211 -12.97 3.89 -1.04
N ILE A 212 -11.73 4.41 -1.16
CA ILE A 212 -11.25 5.05 -2.39
C ILE A 212 -11.34 4.08 -3.57
N GLY A 213 -10.88 2.84 -3.41
CA GLY A 213 -10.96 1.82 -4.44
C GLY A 213 -12.40 1.52 -4.86
N ASN A 214 -13.33 1.47 -3.91
CA ASN A 214 -14.75 1.31 -4.23
C ASN A 214 -15.31 2.54 -4.98
N LEU A 215 -14.90 3.76 -4.65
CA LEU A 215 -15.37 4.99 -5.30
C LEU A 215 -14.77 5.19 -6.71
N VAL A 216 -13.51 4.84 -6.90
CA VAL A 216 -12.79 5.02 -8.18
C VAL A 216 -13.13 3.90 -9.17
N PHE A 217 -13.21 2.65 -8.72
CA PHE A 217 -13.37 1.50 -9.61
C PHE A 217 -14.80 0.98 -9.67
N LYS A 218 -15.51 1.31 -10.76
CA LYS A 218 -16.90 0.86 -10.99
C LYS A 218 -17.01 -0.67 -11.11
N ARG A 219 -16.06 -1.34 -11.77
CA ARG A 219 -16.12 -2.78 -12.04
C ARG A 219 -15.95 -3.60 -10.76
N ARG A 220 -15.08 -3.20 -9.83
CA ARG A 220 -15.05 -3.74 -8.45
C ARG A 220 -16.40 -3.69 -7.74
N ARG A 221 -17.12 -2.56 -7.79
CA ARG A 221 -18.45 -2.42 -7.17
C ARG A 221 -19.47 -3.40 -7.75
N VAL A 222 -19.48 -3.55 -9.08
CA VAL A 222 -20.41 -4.46 -9.77
C VAL A 222 -20.12 -5.92 -9.40
N VAL A 223 -18.85 -6.34 -9.43
CA VAL A 223 -18.45 -7.71 -9.06
C VAL A 223 -18.71 -8.01 -7.57
N ALA A 224 -18.44 -7.06 -6.68
CA ALA A 224 -18.72 -7.20 -5.25
C ALA A 224 -20.22 -7.36 -4.97
N ARG A 225 -21.07 -6.55 -5.63
CA ARG A 225 -22.54 -6.68 -5.57
C ARG A 225 -23.01 -8.02 -6.12
N ALA A 226 -22.49 -8.44 -7.28
CA ALA A 226 -22.83 -9.73 -7.89
C ALA A 226 -22.46 -10.92 -6.97
N ARG A 227 -21.29 -10.89 -6.33
CA ARG A 227 -20.90 -11.91 -5.33
C ARG A 227 -21.81 -11.91 -4.11
N LYS A 228 -22.21 -10.74 -3.61
CA LYS A 228 -23.13 -10.63 -2.46
C LYS A 228 -24.50 -11.23 -2.82
N LEU A 229 -25.03 -10.90 -3.99
CA LEU A 229 -26.29 -11.45 -4.51
C LEU A 229 -26.19 -12.96 -4.75
N ALA A 230 -25.08 -13.46 -5.28
CA ALA A 230 -24.86 -14.90 -5.47
C ALA A 230 -24.74 -15.66 -4.14
N ARG A 231 -24.15 -15.06 -3.09
CA ARG A 231 -24.15 -15.63 -1.73
C ARG A 231 -25.57 -15.68 -1.16
N THR A 232 -26.36 -14.62 -1.32
CA THR A 232 -27.75 -14.61 -0.86
C THR A 232 -28.61 -15.62 -1.63
N ALA A 233 -28.42 -15.75 -2.95
CA ALA A 233 -29.15 -16.71 -3.78
C ALA A 233 -28.82 -18.17 -3.46
N ARG A 234 -27.59 -18.49 -3.05
CA ARG A 234 -27.20 -19.84 -2.57
C ARG A 234 -27.80 -20.23 -1.21
N VAL A 235 -28.31 -19.27 -0.44
CA VAL A 235 -28.89 -19.51 0.90
C VAL A 235 -30.42 -19.69 0.83
N VAL A 236 -31.06 -19.42 -0.31
CA VAL A 236 -32.46 -19.79 -0.51
C VAL A 236 -32.50 -21.32 -0.69
N PRO A 237 -33.06 -22.08 0.26
CA PRO A 237 -33.33 -23.49 0.00
C PRO A 237 -34.34 -23.51 -1.14
N VAL A 238 -33.99 -24.16 -2.24
CA VAL A 238 -35.01 -24.57 -3.21
C VAL A 238 -35.95 -25.45 -2.41
N ALA A 239 -37.12 -24.93 -2.07
CA ALA A 239 -38.13 -25.68 -1.34
C ALA A 239 -38.46 -26.91 -2.19
N GLN A 240 -37.98 -28.08 -1.77
CA GLN A 240 -38.21 -29.36 -2.44
C GLN A 240 -39.69 -29.80 -2.42
N THR A 241 -40.60 -28.93 -1.97
CA THR A 241 -42.03 -29.19 -1.79
C THR A 241 -42.82 -29.37 -3.08
N ASP A 242 -42.31 -28.97 -4.25
CA ASP A 242 -43.10 -29.03 -5.49
C ASP A 242 -42.81 -30.24 -6.38
N LEU A 243 -41.74 -31.01 -6.13
CA LEU A 243 -41.40 -32.20 -6.93
C LEU A 243 -42.12 -33.48 -6.47
N THR A 244 -42.57 -33.58 -5.22
CA THR A 244 -43.32 -34.74 -4.71
C THR A 244 -44.82 -34.65 -5.00
N ALA A 245 -45.38 -33.44 -5.14
CA ALA A 245 -46.78 -33.24 -5.49
C ALA A 245 -47.09 -33.58 -6.97
N ALA A 246 -46.15 -33.35 -7.88
CA ALA A 246 -46.33 -33.64 -9.31
C ALA A 246 -46.27 -35.14 -9.64
N VAL A 247 -45.56 -35.95 -8.84
CA VAL A 247 -45.46 -37.41 -9.04
C VAL A 247 -46.63 -38.17 -8.42
N ALA A 248 -47.26 -37.62 -7.37
CA ALA A 248 -48.42 -38.24 -6.73
C ALA A 248 -49.75 -38.06 -7.50
N GLY A 249 -49.82 -37.09 -8.42
CA GLY A 249 -51.03 -36.80 -9.22
C GLY A 249 -51.24 -37.69 -10.46
N SER A 250 -50.25 -38.53 -10.82
CA SER A 250 -50.32 -39.41 -12.01
C SER A 250 -50.68 -40.87 -11.67
N ALA A 251 -51.03 -41.16 -10.41
CA ALA A 251 -51.45 -42.48 -9.96
C ALA A 251 -52.89 -42.42 -9.42
N LYS A 252 -53.84 -41.98 -10.25
CA LYS A 252 -55.27 -42.32 -10.13
C LYS A 252 -55.89 -42.39 -11.51
#